data_AF-A0A1Q5L0B7-F1
#
_entry.id   AF-A0A1Q5L0B7-F1
#
_cell.length_a   1.000
_cell.length_b   1.000
_cell.length_c   1.000
_cell.angle_alpha   90.00
_cell.angle_beta   90.00
_cell.angle_gamma   90.00
#
_symmetry.space_group_name_H-M   'P 1'
#
loop_
_entity.id
_entity.type
_entity.pdbx_description
1 polymer ?
#
loop_
_entity_poly.entity_id
_entity_poly.type
_entity_poly.pdbx_seq_one_letter_code
_entity_poly.pdbx_strand_id
1 'polypeptide(L)'
;MDDAILGAAAGLAGAVIGAAGAVASAAVTGRRQARGEQEQWRRDVRRTAYVGFINACRTLVMRVGDLHGSVLTARGTVPAAEAVDAAVTAIVTEKWPDIVRAMEECGNALSGVELEGSPAVARTALSTKRALYVLAVAELERCHPMATALARTLVGGEWSTLEAVEPELRGTYRDQMDTANRLLDQFTTKSREALDA
;
A
#
# COMPACT_ATOMS: atom_id res chain seq x y z
N MET A 1 -60.80 24.73 43.74
CA MET A 1 -59.34 25.00 43.73
C MET A 1 -58.56 23.72 43.45
N ASP A 2 -59.23 22.57 43.42
CA ASP A 2 -58.63 21.23 43.37
C ASP A 2 -58.22 20.77 41.96
N ASP A 3 -58.88 21.26 40.90
CA ASP A 3 -58.55 20.89 39.51
C ASP A 3 -57.21 21.45 39.02
N ALA A 4 -56.79 22.61 39.55
CA ALA A 4 -55.51 23.24 39.19
C ALA A 4 -54.31 22.48 39.80
N ILE A 5 -54.48 21.90 40.98
CA ILE A 5 -53.44 21.09 41.66
C ILE A 5 -53.32 19.73 40.96
N LEU A 6 -54.44 19.12 40.56
CA LEU A 6 -54.46 17.88 39.81
C LEU A 6 -53.82 18.04 38.41
N GLY A 7 -54.11 19.15 37.72
CA GLY A 7 -53.49 19.49 36.44
C GLY A 7 -51.98 19.76 36.53
N ALA A 8 -51.53 20.46 37.58
CA ALA A 8 -50.11 20.71 37.81
C ALA A 8 -49.33 19.43 38.16
N ALA A 9 -49.94 18.53 38.95
CA ALA A 9 -49.35 17.23 39.28
C ALA A 9 -49.25 16.32 38.05
N ALA A 10 -50.28 16.29 37.20
CA ALA A 10 -50.24 15.56 35.94
C ALA A 10 -49.20 16.13 34.96
N GLY A 11 -49.06 17.46 34.90
CA GLY A 11 -48.04 18.14 34.10
C GLY A 11 -46.61 17.83 34.54
N LEU A 12 -46.34 17.81 35.85
CA LEU A 12 -45.04 17.44 36.40
C LEU A 12 -44.71 15.95 36.17
N ALA A 13 -45.68 15.07 36.34
CA ALA A 13 -45.50 13.65 36.06
C ALA A 13 -45.19 13.39 34.57
N GLY A 14 -45.93 14.06 33.67
CA GLY A 14 -45.67 14.00 32.23
C GLY A 14 -44.29 14.54 31.84
N ALA A 15 -43.85 15.65 32.46
CA ALA A 15 -42.54 16.25 32.22
C ALA A 15 -41.37 15.36 32.69
N VAL A 16 -41.51 14.70 33.85
CA VAL A 16 -40.49 13.77 34.38
C VAL A 16 -40.36 12.53 33.50
N ILE A 17 -41.49 11.96 33.05
CA ILE A 17 -41.47 10.80 32.15
C ILE A 17 -40.88 11.19 30.77
N GLY A 18 -41.22 12.37 30.26
CA GLY A 18 -40.64 12.91 29.02
C GLY A 18 -39.13 13.16 29.11
N ALA A 19 -38.65 13.73 30.22
CA ALA A 19 -37.23 13.97 30.46
C ALA A 19 -36.43 12.67 30.63
N ALA A 20 -36.98 11.67 31.34
CA ALA A 20 -36.36 10.35 31.48
C ALA A 20 -36.28 9.62 30.14
N GLY A 21 -37.33 9.71 29.30
CA GLY A 21 -37.33 9.19 27.94
C GLY A 21 -36.29 9.86 27.03
N ALA A 22 -36.07 11.17 27.17
CA ALA A 22 -35.06 11.92 26.42
C ALA A 22 -33.62 11.57 26.82
N VAL A 23 -33.35 11.36 28.11
CA VAL A 23 -32.02 10.93 28.59
C VAL A 23 -31.72 9.49 28.18
N ALA A 24 -32.71 8.59 28.27
CA ALA A 24 -32.57 7.21 27.83
C ALA A 24 -32.35 7.11 26.31
N SER A 25 -33.07 7.90 25.51
CA SER A 25 -32.87 7.94 24.06
C SER A 25 -31.51 8.53 23.70
N ALA A 26 -31.08 9.62 24.37
CA ALA A 26 -29.74 10.20 24.21
C ALA A 26 -28.61 9.22 24.57
N ALA A 27 -28.77 8.41 25.61
CA ALA A 27 -27.78 7.40 26.00
C ALA A 27 -27.71 6.21 25.02
N VAL A 28 -28.80 5.89 24.32
CA VAL A 28 -28.83 4.86 23.27
C VAL A 28 -28.29 5.40 21.95
N THR A 29 -28.64 6.64 21.58
CA THR A 29 -28.12 7.29 20.36
C THR A 29 -26.64 7.61 20.48
N GLY A 30 -26.16 8.11 21.63
CA GLY A 30 -24.73 8.38 21.86
C GLY A 30 -23.86 7.13 21.76
N ARG A 31 -24.35 5.97 22.23
CA ARG A 31 -23.65 4.68 22.05
C ARG A 31 -23.65 4.17 20.62
N ARG A 32 -24.72 4.42 19.86
CA ARG A 32 -24.77 4.10 18.42
C ARG A 32 -23.88 5.03 17.61
N GLN A 33 -23.81 6.30 17.98
CA GLN A 33 -22.94 7.30 17.35
C GLN A 33 -21.47 6.98 17.59
N ALA A 34 -21.07 6.67 18.82
CA ALA A 34 -19.69 6.27 19.13
C ALA A 34 -19.25 4.99 18.38
N ARG A 35 -20.17 4.03 18.19
CA ARG A 35 -19.91 2.85 17.35
C ARG A 35 -19.75 3.21 15.87
N GLY A 36 -20.60 4.08 15.36
CA GLY A 36 -20.52 4.58 13.99
C GLY A 36 -19.22 5.33 13.71
N GLU A 37 -18.80 6.21 14.62
CA GLU A 37 -17.53 6.94 14.54
C GLU A 37 -16.34 6.00 14.58
N GLN A 38 -16.37 4.97 15.44
CA GLN A 38 -15.30 3.98 15.52
C GLN A 38 -15.22 3.10 14.25
N GLU A 39 -16.36 2.67 13.71
CA GLU A 39 -16.41 1.92 12.44
C GLU A 39 -15.90 2.76 11.27
N GLN A 40 -16.30 4.03 11.21
CA GLN A 40 -15.83 4.97 10.20
C GLN A 40 -14.32 5.19 10.31
N TRP A 41 -13.80 5.41 11.53
CA TRP A 41 -12.37 5.55 11.76
C TRP A 41 -11.59 4.32 11.29
N ARG A 42 -12.08 3.10 11.58
CA ARG A 42 -11.45 1.86 11.08
C ARG A 42 -11.47 1.76 9.55
N ARG A 43 -12.56 2.17 8.89
CA ARG A 43 -12.62 2.22 7.42
C ARG A 43 -11.60 3.21 6.85
N ASP A 44 -11.46 4.38 7.47
CA ASP A 44 -10.52 5.41 7.03
C ASP A 44 -9.05 5.00 7.25
N VAL A 45 -8.75 4.32 8.35
CA VAL A 45 -7.43 3.72 8.61
C VAL A 45 -7.08 2.67 7.54
N ARG A 46 -8.00 1.72 7.26
CA ARG A 46 -7.81 0.73 6.18
C ARG A 46 -7.59 1.38 4.82
N ARG A 47 -8.44 2.36 4.48
CA ARG A 47 -8.31 3.11 3.22
C ARG A 47 -6.94 3.78 3.10
N THR A 48 -6.48 4.41 4.18
CA THR A 48 -5.18 5.08 4.21
C THR A 48 -4.03 4.10 4.00
N ALA A 49 -4.08 2.94 4.67
CA ALA A 49 -3.09 1.88 4.49
C ALA A 49 -3.07 1.35 3.03
N TYR A 50 -4.24 1.06 2.46
CA TYR A 50 -4.35 0.55 1.09
C TYR A 50 -3.86 1.57 0.04
N VAL A 51 -4.26 2.83 0.17
CA VAL A 51 -3.82 3.92 -0.72
C VAL A 51 -2.31 4.16 -0.57
N GLY A 52 -1.80 4.15 0.66
CA GLY A 52 -0.36 4.25 0.93
C GLY A 52 0.44 3.17 0.21
N PHE A 53 0.00 1.92 0.30
CA PHE A 53 0.65 0.80 -0.39
C PHE A 53 0.58 0.91 -1.92
N ILE A 54 -0.56 1.30 -2.49
CA ILE A 54 -0.70 1.51 -3.95
C ILE A 54 0.27 2.59 -4.42
N ASN A 55 0.36 3.71 -3.69
CA ASN A 55 1.24 4.81 -4.06
C ASN A 55 2.72 4.40 -3.96
N ALA A 56 3.12 3.70 -2.91
CA ALA A 56 4.48 3.20 -2.76
C ALA A 56 4.87 2.20 -3.88
N CYS A 57 3.96 1.28 -4.22
CA CYS A 57 4.13 0.37 -5.35
C CYS A 57 4.33 1.12 -6.66
N ARG A 58 3.48 2.12 -6.95
CA ARG A 58 3.59 2.93 -8.18
C ARG A 58 4.88 3.72 -8.23
N THR A 59 5.32 4.31 -7.12
CA THR A 59 6.61 4.99 -7.04
C THR A 59 7.73 4.04 -7.42
N LEU A 60 7.77 2.83 -6.85
CA LEU A 60 8.78 1.83 -7.18
C LEU A 60 8.76 1.47 -8.68
N VAL A 61 7.58 1.19 -9.24
CA VAL A 61 7.41 0.93 -10.68
C VAL A 61 7.98 2.06 -11.54
N MET A 62 7.64 3.31 -11.22
CA MET A 62 8.12 4.47 -11.96
C MET A 62 9.65 4.61 -11.90
N ARG A 63 10.26 4.38 -10.73
CA ARG A 63 11.73 4.48 -10.57
C ARG A 63 12.47 3.40 -11.35
N VAL A 64 11.94 2.18 -11.35
CA VAL A 64 12.53 1.08 -12.16
C VAL A 64 12.36 1.35 -13.65
N GLY A 65 11.21 1.87 -14.08
CA GLY A 65 10.97 2.27 -15.48
C GLY A 65 11.89 3.41 -15.95
N ASP A 66 12.13 4.40 -15.09
CA ASP A 66 13.06 5.50 -15.37
C ASP A 66 14.51 5.01 -15.52
N LEU A 67 14.96 4.08 -14.65
CA LEU A 67 16.25 3.41 -14.81
C LEU A 67 16.34 2.70 -16.16
N HIS A 68 15.36 1.84 -16.48
CA HIS A 68 15.31 1.08 -17.73
C HIS A 68 15.40 2.00 -18.96
N GLY A 69 14.57 3.04 -19.00
CA GLY A 69 14.55 4.01 -20.11
C GLY A 69 15.85 4.80 -20.25
N SER A 70 16.46 5.20 -19.13
CA SER A 70 17.75 5.92 -19.13
C SER A 70 18.88 5.05 -19.68
N VAL A 71 18.94 3.77 -19.27
CA VAL A 71 19.94 2.80 -19.74
C VAL A 71 19.76 2.49 -21.23
N LEU A 72 18.52 2.29 -21.69
CA LEU A 72 18.24 2.10 -23.12
C LEU A 72 18.68 3.32 -23.95
N THR A 73 18.43 4.53 -23.44
CA THR A 73 18.85 5.77 -24.11
C THR A 73 20.37 5.89 -24.21
N ALA A 74 21.09 5.56 -23.14
CA ALA A 74 22.55 5.57 -23.14
C ALA A 74 23.12 4.57 -24.16
N ARG A 75 22.56 3.35 -24.20
CA ARG A 75 22.96 2.31 -25.17
C ARG A 75 22.66 2.70 -26.62
N GLY A 76 21.64 3.51 -26.86
CA GLY A 76 21.25 3.96 -28.21
C GLY A 76 21.98 5.21 -28.72
N THR A 77 22.53 6.04 -27.83
CA THR A 77 23.10 7.35 -28.19
C THR A 77 24.63 7.41 -28.05
N VAL A 78 25.24 6.57 -27.23
CA VAL A 78 26.69 6.58 -27.01
C VAL A 78 27.40 5.71 -28.07
N PRO A 79 28.32 6.28 -28.87
CA PRO A 79 28.85 5.61 -30.06
C PRO A 79 29.93 4.56 -29.79
N ALA A 80 30.60 4.60 -28.63
CA ALA A 80 31.68 3.68 -28.27
C ALA A 80 31.25 2.74 -27.14
N ALA A 81 31.47 1.43 -27.30
CA ALA A 81 31.04 0.41 -26.35
C ALA A 81 31.60 0.65 -24.93
N GLU A 82 32.87 1.03 -24.80
CA GLU A 82 33.48 1.35 -23.50
C GLU A 82 32.85 2.58 -22.82
N ALA A 83 32.41 3.56 -23.62
CA ALA A 83 31.72 4.73 -23.10
C ALA A 83 30.26 4.41 -22.71
N VAL A 84 29.63 3.41 -23.34
CA VAL A 84 28.31 2.90 -22.95
C VAL A 84 28.37 2.30 -21.55
N ASP A 85 29.35 1.44 -21.25
CA ASP A 85 29.48 0.80 -19.94
C ASP A 85 29.71 1.84 -18.82
N ALA A 86 30.56 2.84 -19.08
CA ALA A 86 30.77 3.94 -18.15
C ALA A 86 29.49 4.77 -17.91
N ALA A 87 28.74 5.07 -18.98
CA ALA A 87 27.48 5.80 -18.88
C ALA A 87 26.41 5.01 -18.11
N VAL A 88 26.26 3.71 -18.40
CA VAL A 88 25.33 2.83 -17.70
C VAL A 88 25.71 2.72 -16.22
N THR A 89 26.99 2.59 -15.90
CA THR A 89 27.48 2.57 -14.52
C THR A 89 27.11 3.85 -13.77
N ALA A 90 27.30 5.02 -14.39
CA ALA A 90 26.94 6.30 -13.79
C ALA A 90 25.43 6.40 -13.54
N ILE A 91 24.60 6.03 -14.53
CA ILE A 91 23.13 6.04 -14.41
C ILE A 91 22.65 5.13 -13.28
N VAL A 92 23.18 3.90 -13.20
CA VAL A 92 22.79 2.96 -12.14
C VAL A 92 23.20 3.50 -10.78
N THR A 93 24.43 4.03 -10.65
CA THR A 93 24.93 4.60 -9.40
C THR A 93 24.08 5.78 -8.93
N GLU A 94 23.63 6.62 -9.86
CA GLU A 94 22.78 7.78 -9.59
C GLU A 94 21.35 7.37 -9.17
N LYS A 95 20.71 6.47 -9.92
CA LYS A 95 19.27 6.17 -9.76
C LYS A 95 18.98 5.07 -8.75
N TRP A 96 19.95 4.20 -8.45
CA TRP A 96 19.75 3.07 -7.54
C TRP A 96 19.29 3.45 -6.13
N PRO A 97 19.88 4.47 -5.46
CA PRO A 97 19.44 4.86 -4.11
C PRO A 97 17.95 5.21 -4.02
N ASP A 98 17.39 5.83 -5.05
CA ASP A 98 15.96 6.15 -5.10
C ASP A 98 15.07 4.91 -5.27
N ILE A 99 15.54 3.89 -6.00
CA ILE A 99 14.84 2.61 -6.12
C ILE A 99 14.84 1.89 -4.77
N VAL A 100 15.99 1.84 -4.07
CA VAL A 100 16.10 1.24 -2.73
C VAL A 100 15.13 1.91 -1.75
N ARG A 101 15.12 3.24 -1.71
CA ARG A 101 14.19 3.99 -0.87
C ARG A 101 12.73 3.67 -1.22
N ALA A 102 12.39 3.58 -2.50
CA ALA A 102 11.05 3.20 -2.93
C ALA A 102 10.68 1.75 -2.55
N MET A 103 11.66 0.83 -2.55
CA MET A 103 11.47 -0.52 -2.02
C MET A 103 11.15 -0.47 -0.52
N GLU A 104 11.97 0.21 0.28
CA GLU A 104 11.73 0.37 1.73
C GLU A 104 10.37 1.00 2.04
N GLU A 105 9.98 2.05 1.32
CA GLU A 105 8.65 2.67 1.43
C GLU A 105 7.52 1.67 1.12
N CYS A 106 7.69 0.84 0.09
CA CYS A 106 6.74 -0.21 -0.26
C CYS A 106 6.66 -1.30 0.83
N GLY A 107 7.79 -1.69 1.41
CA GLY A 107 7.85 -2.60 2.56
C GLY A 107 7.16 -2.03 3.80
N ASN A 108 7.42 -0.77 4.13
CA ASN A 108 6.77 -0.09 5.26
C ASN A 108 5.25 0.04 5.06
N ALA A 109 4.82 0.35 3.84
CA ALA A 109 3.40 0.44 3.51
C ALA A 109 2.70 -0.93 3.57
N LEU A 110 3.39 -2.03 3.22
CA LEU A 110 2.86 -3.39 3.36
C LEU A 110 2.48 -3.70 4.81
N SER A 111 3.32 -3.32 5.79
CA SER A 111 3.04 -3.53 7.22
C SER A 111 1.69 -2.93 7.63
N GLY A 112 1.35 -1.73 7.11
CA GLY A 112 0.03 -1.13 7.35
C GLY A 112 -1.12 -1.97 6.79
N VAL A 113 -0.93 -2.57 5.61
CA VAL A 113 -1.93 -3.46 5.00
C VAL A 113 -2.05 -4.77 5.75
N GLU A 114 -0.95 -5.33 6.27
CA GLU A 114 -0.96 -6.57 7.05
C GLU A 114 -1.66 -6.40 8.41
N LEU A 115 -1.50 -5.24 9.04
CA LEU A 115 -2.13 -4.93 10.32
C LEU A 115 -3.64 -4.66 10.19
N GLU A 116 -4.05 -3.95 9.13
CA GLU A 116 -5.41 -3.42 9.01
C GLU A 116 -6.28 -4.19 8.02
N GLY A 117 -5.65 -4.91 7.08
CA GLY A 117 -6.32 -5.56 5.97
C GLY A 117 -6.82 -6.98 6.28
N SER A 118 -7.75 -7.46 5.45
CA SER A 118 -8.16 -8.87 5.52
C SER A 118 -7.00 -9.77 5.09
N PRO A 119 -6.95 -11.04 5.53
CA PRO A 119 -5.91 -11.98 5.12
C PRO A 119 -5.78 -12.14 3.60
N ALA A 120 -6.88 -11.97 2.85
CA ALA A 120 -6.88 -12.03 1.39
C ALA A 120 -6.21 -10.80 0.75
N VAL A 121 -6.46 -9.61 1.30
CA VAL A 121 -5.84 -8.35 0.85
C VAL A 121 -4.35 -8.34 1.19
N ALA A 122 -3.98 -8.70 2.42
CA ALA A 122 -2.60 -8.79 2.86
C ALA A 122 -1.76 -9.76 2.00
N ARG A 123 -2.28 -10.96 1.69
CA ARG A 123 -1.61 -11.90 0.77
C ARG A 123 -1.38 -11.31 -0.62
N THR A 124 -2.36 -10.60 -1.15
CA THR A 124 -2.24 -9.98 -2.48
C THR A 124 -1.23 -8.83 -2.47
N ALA A 125 -1.19 -8.04 -1.38
CA ALA A 125 -0.19 -7.00 -1.18
C ALA A 125 1.23 -7.59 -1.11
N LEU A 126 1.41 -8.65 -0.33
CA LEU A 126 2.69 -9.35 -0.21
C LEU A 126 3.17 -9.88 -1.58
N SER A 127 2.29 -10.53 -2.35
CA SER A 127 2.61 -10.97 -3.71
C SER A 127 2.99 -9.81 -4.62
N THR A 128 2.29 -8.67 -4.51
CA THR A 128 2.60 -7.45 -5.28
C THR A 128 3.98 -6.90 -4.92
N LYS A 129 4.28 -6.78 -3.62
CA LYS A 129 5.60 -6.33 -3.14
C LYS A 129 6.71 -7.22 -3.72
N ARG A 130 6.55 -8.54 -3.60
CA ARG A 130 7.54 -9.52 -4.08
C ARG A 130 7.81 -9.38 -5.57
N ALA A 131 6.76 -9.29 -6.39
CA ALA A 131 6.91 -9.12 -7.83
C ALA A 131 7.66 -7.82 -8.19
N LEU A 132 7.37 -6.72 -7.50
CA LEU A 132 8.04 -5.44 -7.72
C LEU A 132 9.51 -5.44 -7.28
N TYR A 133 9.81 -6.04 -6.14
CA TYR A 133 11.18 -6.18 -5.66
C TYR A 133 12.02 -6.96 -6.64
N VAL A 134 11.45 -8.03 -7.20
CA VAL A 134 12.17 -8.77 -8.22
C VAL A 134 12.36 -7.92 -9.47
N LEU A 135 11.31 -7.27 -9.97
CA LEU A 135 11.44 -6.43 -11.16
C LEU A 135 12.59 -5.43 -11.00
N ALA A 136 12.71 -4.82 -9.82
CA ALA A 136 13.81 -3.92 -9.49
C ALA A 136 15.18 -4.61 -9.53
N VAL A 137 15.33 -5.76 -8.83
CA VAL A 137 16.60 -6.50 -8.79
C VAL A 137 17.00 -7.01 -10.18
N ALA A 138 16.07 -7.65 -10.90
CA ALA A 138 16.31 -8.18 -12.23
C ALA A 138 16.71 -7.06 -13.21
N GLU A 139 16.11 -5.87 -13.08
CA GLU A 139 16.50 -4.74 -13.93
C GLU A 139 17.93 -4.27 -13.64
N LEU A 140 18.33 -4.18 -12.37
CA LEU A 140 19.72 -3.85 -12.03
C LEU A 140 20.71 -4.87 -12.56
N GLU A 141 20.40 -6.16 -12.43
CA GLU A 141 21.25 -7.25 -12.93
C GLU A 141 21.40 -7.15 -14.47
N ARG A 142 20.35 -6.77 -15.20
CA ARG A 142 20.41 -6.50 -16.65
C ARG A 142 21.20 -5.24 -17.00
N CYS A 143 21.10 -4.21 -16.16
CA CYS A 143 21.78 -2.95 -16.40
C CYS A 143 23.28 -3.07 -16.17
N HIS A 144 23.72 -3.68 -15.05
CA HIS A 144 25.16 -3.72 -14.72
C HIS A 144 25.56 -4.86 -13.75
N PRO A 145 26.63 -5.63 -14.04
CA PRO A 145 27.09 -6.73 -13.18
C PRO A 145 27.47 -6.27 -11.75
N MET A 146 28.03 -5.08 -11.59
CA MET A 146 28.40 -4.56 -10.26
C MET A 146 27.19 -4.16 -9.40
N ALA A 147 26.06 -3.83 -10.06
CA ALA A 147 24.79 -3.58 -9.38
C ALA A 147 24.23 -4.86 -8.76
N THR A 148 24.55 -6.03 -9.34
CA THR A 148 24.19 -7.36 -8.82
C THR A 148 24.77 -7.59 -7.43
N ALA A 149 26.03 -7.20 -7.19
CA ALA A 149 26.65 -7.34 -5.87
C ALA A 149 26.00 -6.41 -4.84
N LEU A 150 25.72 -5.16 -5.21
CA LEU A 150 25.03 -4.20 -4.34
C LEU A 150 23.58 -4.64 -4.00
N ALA A 151 22.83 -5.09 -5.00
CA ALA A 151 21.47 -5.61 -4.84
C ALA A 151 21.44 -6.85 -3.93
N ARG A 152 22.39 -7.78 -4.10
CA ARG A 152 22.53 -8.99 -3.25
C ARG A 152 22.84 -8.66 -1.79
N THR A 153 23.66 -7.64 -1.55
CA THR A 153 24.08 -7.29 -0.19
C THR A 153 22.93 -6.65 0.59
N LEU A 154 22.11 -5.84 -0.06
CA LEU A 154 20.94 -5.17 0.55
C LEU A 154 19.76 -6.10 0.74
N VAL A 155 19.51 -7.00 -0.22
CA VAL A 155 18.44 -7.99 -0.10
C VAL A 155 18.89 -9.22 0.70
N GLY A 156 20.13 -9.28 1.18
CA GLY A 156 20.70 -10.42 1.93
C GLY A 156 19.90 -10.86 3.17
N GLY A 157 19.05 -10.00 3.74
CA GLY A 157 18.09 -10.37 4.80
C GLY A 157 16.76 -10.96 4.31
N GLU A 158 16.36 -10.66 3.07
CA GLU A 158 15.14 -11.16 2.40
C GLU A 158 15.48 -12.12 1.22
N TRP A 159 16.75 -12.50 1.02
CA TRP A 159 17.22 -13.24 -0.17
C TRP A 159 16.66 -14.66 -0.27
N SER A 160 16.49 -15.34 0.88
CA SER A 160 15.80 -16.64 0.94
C SER A 160 14.34 -16.55 0.48
N THR A 161 13.72 -15.38 0.65
CA THR A 161 12.38 -15.06 0.14
C THR A 161 12.37 -14.74 -1.36
N LEU A 162 13.50 -14.35 -1.96
CA LEU A 162 13.62 -14.12 -3.40
C LEU A 162 13.91 -15.41 -4.18
N GLU A 163 14.74 -16.31 -3.65
CA GLU A 163 14.98 -17.65 -4.24
C GLU A 163 13.68 -18.45 -4.40
N ALA A 164 12.75 -18.32 -3.45
CA ALA A 164 11.44 -18.95 -3.54
C ALA A 164 10.57 -18.45 -4.71
N VAL A 165 10.88 -17.29 -5.28
CA VAL A 165 10.09 -16.63 -6.34
C VAL A 165 10.76 -16.78 -7.70
N GLU A 166 12.02 -17.24 -7.77
CA GLU A 166 12.82 -17.46 -9.00
C GLU A 166 12.06 -18.12 -10.19
N PRO A 167 11.14 -19.08 -9.97
CA PRO A 167 10.34 -19.66 -11.05
C PRO A 167 9.28 -18.73 -11.65
N GLU A 168 8.69 -17.84 -10.84
CA GLU A 168 7.68 -16.84 -11.29
C GLU A 168 8.33 -15.70 -12.09
N LEU A 169 9.66 -15.70 -12.18
CA LEU A 169 10.48 -14.57 -12.63
C LEU A 169 11.25 -14.84 -13.91
N ARG A 170 11.04 -15.99 -14.54
CA ARG A 170 11.55 -16.27 -15.88
C ARG A 170 10.76 -15.45 -16.90
N GLY A 171 11.43 -14.53 -17.56
CA GLY A 171 10.82 -13.73 -18.61
C GLY A 171 11.61 -12.48 -18.96
N THR A 172 11.09 -11.74 -19.93
CA THR A 172 11.61 -10.43 -20.31
C THR A 172 11.20 -9.37 -19.28
N TYR A 173 11.85 -8.19 -19.33
CA TYR A 173 11.42 -7.03 -18.53
C TYR A 173 9.91 -6.75 -18.69
N ARG A 174 9.39 -6.89 -19.92
CA ARG A 174 7.97 -6.70 -20.22
C ARG A 174 7.09 -7.70 -19.47
N ASP A 175 7.45 -8.99 -19.49
CA ASP A 175 6.65 -10.02 -18.81
C ASP A 175 6.58 -9.81 -17.29
N GLN A 176 7.71 -9.41 -16.69
CA GLN A 176 7.79 -9.10 -15.26
C GLN A 176 6.99 -7.84 -14.91
N MET A 177 7.10 -6.80 -15.74
CA MET A 177 6.35 -5.56 -15.58
C MET A 177 4.83 -5.78 -15.70
N ASP A 178 4.39 -6.57 -16.69
CA ASP A 178 2.98 -6.93 -16.88
C ASP A 178 2.44 -7.75 -15.71
N THR A 179 3.28 -8.62 -15.13
CA THR A 179 2.93 -9.38 -13.93
C THR A 179 2.78 -8.48 -12.71
N ALA A 180 3.72 -7.56 -12.49
CA ALA A 180 3.65 -6.60 -11.39
C ALA A 180 2.42 -5.68 -11.49
N ASN A 181 2.13 -5.16 -12.69
CA ASN A 181 0.94 -4.34 -12.93
C ASN A 181 -0.35 -5.11 -12.67
N ARG A 182 -0.45 -6.35 -13.17
CA ARG A 182 -1.62 -7.20 -12.93
C ARG A 182 -1.86 -7.45 -11.45
N LEU A 183 -0.81 -7.70 -10.67
CA LEU A 183 -0.91 -7.90 -9.22
C LEU A 183 -1.34 -6.61 -8.50
N LEU A 184 -0.81 -5.46 -8.91
CA LEU A 184 -1.22 -4.16 -8.38
C LEU A 184 -2.70 -3.85 -8.68
N ASP A 185 -3.19 -4.19 -9.88
CA ASP A 185 -4.60 -4.05 -10.25
C ASP A 185 -5.50 -5.00 -9.45
N GLN A 186 -5.06 -6.24 -9.24
CA GLN A 186 -5.75 -7.20 -8.37
C GLN A 186 -5.81 -6.70 -6.93
N PHE A 187 -4.71 -6.15 -6.40
CA PHE A 187 -4.69 -5.54 -5.07
C PHE A 187 -5.67 -4.36 -4.99
N THR A 188 -5.66 -3.48 -6.00
CA THR A 188 -6.56 -2.33 -6.07
C THR A 188 -8.03 -2.76 -6.08
N THR A 189 -8.35 -3.83 -6.82
CA THR A 189 -9.71 -4.38 -6.89
C THR A 189 -10.15 -4.97 -5.55
N LYS A 190 -9.33 -5.86 -4.97
CA LYS A 190 -9.65 -6.52 -3.69
C LYS A 190 -9.70 -5.55 -2.51
N SER A 191 -8.83 -4.54 -2.49
CA SER A 191 -8.84 -3.52 -1.44
C SER A 191 -10.11 -2.68 -1.50
N ARG A 192 -10.64 -2.39 -2.70
CA ARG A 192 -11.93 -1.72 -2.88
C ARG A 192 -13.09 -2.59 -2.39
N GLU A 193 -13.15 -3.84 -2.83
CA GLU A 193 -14.17 -4.81 -2.38
C GLU A 193 -14.16 -4.95 -0.85
N ALA A 194 -12.98 -4.98 -0.23
CA ALA A 194 -12.83 -5.08 1.22
C ALA A 194 -13.21 -3.80 2.00
N LEU A 195 -13.29 -2.64 1.33
CA LEU A 195 -13.79 -1.40 1.94
C LEU A 195 -15.31 -1.27 1.85
N ASP A 196 -15.91 -1.88 0.83
CA ASP A 196 -17.34 -1.85 0.56
C ASP A 196 -18.13 -2.97 1.28
N ALA A 197 -17.43 -4.01 1.77
CA ALA A 197 -17.96 -5.10 2.59
C ALA A 197 -18.09 -4.72 4.09
#